data_AF-A0AAD9G5J9-F1
#
_entry.id   AF-A0AAD9G5J9-F1
#
_cell.length_a   1.000
_cell.length_b   1.000
_cell.length_c   1.000
_cell.angle_alpha   90.00
_cell.angle_beta   90.00
_cell.angle_gamma   90.00
#
_symmetry.space_group_name_H-M   'P 1'
#
loop_
_entity.id
_entity.type
_entity.pdbx_description
1 polymer ?
#
loop_
_entity_poly.entity_id
_entity_poly.type
_entity_poly.pdbx_seq_one_letter_code
_entity_poly.pdbx_strand_id
1 'polypeptide(L)'
;MFNFTGTEGSTTESGCRPTFNQECITKNNGYQSQEVILMDGDIAMSQTGGCDSDGISVQVTYDNAAKNPLVVASNKTLVGEGTSGVLYGKGLPITGSNVIVQNIFITQLNPHLIWGGDAITHYSRCW
;
A
#
# COMPACT_ATOMS: atom_id res chain seq x y z
N MET A 1 -16.49 -6.50 -9.22
CA MET A 1 -15.24 -5.75 -8.96
C MET A 1 -15.59 -4.32 -8.60
N PHE A 2 -15.02 -3.81 -7.51
CA PHE A 2 -15.02 -2.40 -7.14
C PHE A 2 -13.62 -1.84 -7.36
N ASN A 3 -13.48 -0.89 -8.29
CA ASN A 3 -12.21 -0.26 -8.61
C ASN A 3 -12.15 1.17 -8.07
N PHE A 4 -11.20 1.41 -7.17
CA PHE A 4 -10.98 2.70 -6.51
C PHE A 4 -9.81 3.49 -7.10
N THR A 5 -9.01 2.90 -8.01
CA THR A 5 -7.92 3.61 -8.65
C THR A 5 -8.44 4.87 -9.36
N GLY A 6 -7.77 5.99 -9.13
CA GLY A 6 -8.08 7.30 -9.68
C GLY A 6 -9.23 8.03 -8.99
N THR A 7 -9.95 7.39 -8.07
CA THR A 7 -11.12 8.01 -7.43
C THR A 7 -10.76 9.15 -6.48
N GLU A 8 -9.51 9.19 -6.01
CA GLU A 8 -9.00 10.21 -5.07
C GLU A 8 -7.77 10.95 -5.60
N GLY A 9 -7.53 10.86 -6.91
CA GLY A 9 -6.36 11.44 -7.57
C GLY A 9 -5.04 10.79 -7.15
N SER A 10 -3.95 11.47 -7.50
CA SER A 10 -2.59 11.01 -7.25
C SER A 10 -1.75 12.09 -6.59
N THR A 11 -0.74 11.67 -5.83
CA THR A 11 0.27 12.57 -5.26
C THR A 11 1.64 12.25 -5.84
N THR A 12 2.41 13.28 -6.16
CA THR A 12 3.81 13.19 -6.60
C THR A 12 4.68 13.95 -5.61
N GLU A 13 5.69 13.28 -5.06
CA GLU A 13 6.56 13.84 -4.03
C GLU A 13 7.94 13.16 -4.01
N SER A 14 8.83 13.66 -3.17
CA SER A 14 10.13 13.04 -2.94
C SER A 14 9.97 11.76 -2.13
N GLY A 15 10.48 10.66 -2.68
CA GLY A 15 10.66 9.38 -2.04
C GLY A 15 12.13 9.01 -1.87
N CYS A 16 12.37 7.76 -1.51
CA CYS A 16 13.70 7.17 -1.38
C CYS A 16 13.85 5.89 -2.19
N ARG A 17 15.02 5.75 -2.83
CA ARG A 17 15.55 4.48 -3.32
C ARG A 17 16.69 4.00 -2.40
N PRO A 18 16.46 3.00 -1.54
CA PRO A 18 17.48 2.50 -0.62
C PRO A 18 18.58 1.75 -1.36
N THR A 19 19.75 1.63 -0.73
CA THR A 19 20.95 1.00 -1.31
C THR A 19 20.68 -0.41 -1.84
N PHE A 20 19.94 -1.24 -1.09
CA PHE A 20 19.60 -2.60 -1.52
C PHE A 20 18.78 -2.62 -2.82
N ASN A 21 17.95 -1.60 -3.08
CA ASN A 21 17.22 -1.47 -4.34
C ASN A 21 18.11 -0.95 -5.47
N GLN A 22 19.04 -0.04 -5.17
CA GLN A 22 20.06 0.39 -6.14
C GLN A 22 20.92 -0.80 -6.63
N GLU A 23 21.34 -1.67 -5.71
CA GLU A 23 22.06 -2.90 -6.04
C GLU A 23 21.21 -3.87 -6.88
N CYS A 24 19.93 -4.04 -6.53
CA CYS A 24 19.02 -4.89 -7.29
C CYS A 24 18.84 -4.39 -8.73
N ILE A 25 18.64 -3.09 -8.94
CA ILE A 25 18.53 -2.50 -10.28
C ILE A 25 19.83 -2.72 -11.07
N THR A 26 20.98 -2.53 -10.44
CA THR A 26 22.30 -2.69 -11.07
C THR A 26 22.54 -4.10 -11.60
N LYS A 27 21.96 -5.13 -10.95
CA LYS A 27 22.04 -6.53 -11.43
C LYS A 27 21.35 -6.73 -12.80
N ASN A 28 20.42 -5.87 -13.19
CA ASN A 28 19.73 -5.90 -14.48
C ASN A 28 19.20 -7.29 -14.87
N ASN A 29 18.57 -7.98 -13.90
CA ASN A 29 18.11 -9.36 -14.05
C ASN A 29 16.64 -9.48 -14.48
N GLY A 30 16.04 -8.39 -14.99
CA GLY A 30 14.66 -8.35 -15.48
C GLY A 30 13.59 -8.03 -14.43
N TYR A 31 13.97 -7.80 -13.17
CA TYR A 31 13.03 -7.43 -12.10
C TYR A 31 13.16 -5.94 -11.75
N GLN A 32 12.02 -5.30 -11.42
CA GLN A 32 11.97 -3.92 -10.93
C GLN A 32 11.90 -3.93 -9.39
N SER A 33 12.58 -3.00 -8.74
CA SER A 33 12.47 -2.79 -7.29
C SER A 33 11.32 -1.84 -6.95
N GLN A 34 10.85 -1.89 -5.71
CA GLN A 34 9.96 -0.85 -5.17
C GLN A 34 10.75 0.41 -4.83
N GLU A 35 10.10 1.57 -4.82
CA GLU A 35 10.62 2.77 -4.15
C GLU A 35 9.90 2.98 -2.83
N VAL A 36 10.33 3.95 -2.03
CA VAL A 36 9.80 4.20 -0.70
C VAL A 36 9.18 5.58 -0.64
N ILE A 37 7.92 5.65 -0.22
CA ILE A 37 7.30 6.92 0.16
C ILE A 37 7.88 7.35 1.51
N LEU A 38 8.32 8.60 1.62
CA LEU A 38 8.85 9.14 2.88
C LEU A 38 7.70 9.46 3.85
N MET A 39 7.95 9.30 5.14
CA MET A 39 7.01 9.76 6.17
C MET A 39 6.96 11.29 6.21
N ASP A 40 5.81 11.84 6.59
CA ASP A 40 5.60 13.28 6.71
C ASP A 40 6.72 13.94 7.55
N GLY A 41 7.44 14.87 6.93
CA GLY A 41 8.54 15.61 7.55
C GLY A 41 9.92 14.96 7.45
N ASP A 42 10.04 13.73 6.94
CA ASP A 42 11.34 13.09 6.71
C ASP A 42 11.98 13.56 5.40
N ILE A 43 12.74 14.65 5.48
CA ILE A 43 13.52 15.18 4.35
C ILE A 43 14.93 14.57 4.25
N ALA A 44 15.36 13.86 5.28
CA ALA A 44 16.73 13.36 5.42
C ALA A 44 16.84 11.85 5.17
N MET A 45 15.73 11.19 4.79
CA MET A 45 15.70 9.77 4.47
C MET A 45 16.18 8.88 5.63
N SER A 46 15.88 9.30 6.86
CA SER A 46 16.49 8.73 8.08
C SER A 46 15.47 8.27 9.11
N GLN A 47 14.21 8.65 8.96
CA GLN A 47 13.14 8.33 9.90
C GLN A 47 12.14 7.32 9.33
N THR A 48 12.01 7.32 8.00
CA THR A 48 11.15 6.40 7.26
C THR A 48 11.71 4.99 7.30
N GLY A 49 10.92 4.04 7.80
CA GLY A 49 11.24 2.63 7.68
C GLY A 49 11.30 2.19 6.20
N GLY A 50 12.33 1.42 5.83
CA GLY A 50 12.51 0.96 4.44
C GLY A 50 13.44 1.82 3.59
N CYS A 51 13.88 2.98 4.11
CA CYS A 51 15.00 3.73 3.55
C CYS A 51 16.24 3.60 4.45
N ASP A 52 17.43 3.82 3.89
CA ASP A 52 18.70 3.85 4.61
C ASP A 52 19.45 5.17 4.33
N SER A 53 20.47 5.48 5.14
CA SER A 53 21.18 6.77 5.10
C SER A 53 21.93 7.04 3.79
N ASP A 54 22.25 5.99 3.03
CA ASP A 54 22.90 6.08 1.72
C ASP A 54 21.89 5.94 0.56
N GLY A 55 20.59 5.97 0.89
CA GLY A 55 19.51 6.04 -0.06
C GLY A 55 19.55 7.32 -0.88
N ILE A 56 19.08 7.24 -2.12
CA ILE A 56 18.98 8.40 -3.01
C ILE A 56 17.54 8.89 -3.09
N SER A 57 17.37 10.21 -3.17
CA SER A 57 16.05 10.80 -3.39
C SER A 57 15.58 10.54 -4.82
N VAL A 58 14.32 10.12 -4.97
CA VAL A 58 13.64 9.89 -6.25
C VAL A 58 12.26 10.51 -6.22
N GLN A 59 11.69 10.86 -7.37
CA GLN A 59 10.28 11.25 -7.43
C GLN A 59 9.41 9.99 -7.43
N VAL A 60 8.47 9.90 -6.50
CA VAL A 60 7.47 8.85 -6.43
C VAL A 60 6.11 9.41 -6.80
N THR A 61 5.25 8.59 -7.39
CA THR A 61 3.86 8.95 -7.66
C THR A 61 2.97 7.79 -7.28
N TYR A 62 1.92 8.07 -6.51
CA TYR A 62 1.02 7.07 -6.00
C TYR A 62 -0.44 7.52 -6.09
N ASP A 63 -1.31 6.53 -6.18
CA ASP A 63 -2.76 6.72 -6.10
C ASP A 63 -3.18 6.91 -4.64
N ASN A 64 -3.95 7.97 -4.36
CA ASN A 64 -4.35 8.31 -3.00
C ASN A 64 -5.39 7.33 -2.43
N ALA A 65 -6.16 6.62 -3.26
CA ALA A 65 -7.21 5.73 -2.77
C ALA A 65 -6.65 4.55 -1.94
N ALA A 66 -5.43 4.11 -2.23
CA ALA A 66 -4.76 3.07 -1.45
C ALA A 66 -4.24 3.58 -0.10
N LYS A 67 -3.97 4.89 0.00
CA LYS A 67 -3.57 5.59 1.24
C LYS A 67 -4.75 6.00 2.11
N ASN A 68 -5.96 6.06 1.55
CA ASN A 68 -7.21 6.34 2.25
C ASN A 68 -8.15 5.11 2.23
N PRO A 69 -7.90 4.13 3.10
CA PRO A 69 -8.54 2.83 3.00
C PRO A 69 -9.99 2.82 3.53
N LEU A 70 -10.76 1.78 3.18
CA LEU A 70 -12.18 1.67 3.55
C LEU A 70 -12.35 1.00 4.92
N VAL A 71 -12.73 1.78 5.93
CA VAL A 71 -12.84 1.30 7.31
C VAL A 71 -13.98 0.29 7.50
N VAL A 72 -13.66 -0.86 8.08
CA VAL A 72 -14.64 -1.89 8.46
C VAL A 72 -14.91 -1.82 9.97
N ALA A 73 -16.13 -1.36 10.31
CA ALA A 73 -16.62 -1.26 11.68
C ALA A 73 -17.20 -2.60 12.19
N SER A 74 -17.68 -2.62 13.44
CA SER A 74 -18.20 -3.84 14.08
C SER A 74 -19.44 -4.42 13.41
N ASN A 75 -19.68 -5.72 13.62
CA ASN A 75 -20.86 -6.46 13.13
C ASN A 75 -21.03 -6.32 11.61
N LYS A 76 -20.01 -6.73 10.86
CA LYS A 76 -19.99 -6.69 9.39
C LYS A 76 -19.61 -8.06 8.85
N THR A 77 -20.29 -8.46 7.79
CA THR A 77 -19.96 -9.66 7.01
C THR A 77 -19.78 -9.22 5.56
N LEU A 78 -18.54 -9.25 5.09
CA LEU A 78 -18.16 -8.95 3.71
C LEU A 78 -17.77 -10.26 3.02
N VAL A 79 -18.61 -10.72 2.09
CA VAL A 79 -18.41 -11.98 1.37
C VAL A 79 -18.43 -11.72 -0.12
N GLY A 80 -17.41 -12.21 -0.82
CA GLY A 80 -17.41 -12.19 -2.28
C GLY A 80 -18.22 -13.33 -2.87
N GLU A 81 -18.92 -13.06 -3.96
CA GLU A 81 -19.66 -14.07 -4.72
C GLU A 81 -18.77 -14.71 -5.79
N GLY A 82 -18.59 -16.03 -5.73
CA GLY A 82 -17.77 -16.79 -6.69
C GLY A 82 -16.36 -16.19 -6.82
N THR A 83 -15.99 -15.74 -8.02
CA THR A 83 -14.71 -15.08 -8.31
C THR A 83 -14.84 -13.56 -8.50
N SER A 84 -16.02 -12.98 -8.24
CA SER A 84 -16.36 -11.58 -8.55
C SER A 84 -16.02 -10.60 -7.43
N GLY A 85 -15.74 -11.11 -6.22
CA GLY A 85 -15.40 -10.34 -5.03
C GLY A 85 -14.00 -9.72 -5.12
N VAL A 86 -13.86 -8.65 -5.89
CA VAL A 86 -12.58 -7.96 -6.10
C VAL A 86 -12.65 -6.51 -5.63
N LEU A 87 -11.70 -6.10 -4.78
CA LEU A 87 -11.39 -4.72 -4.41
C LEU A 87 -10.05 -4.34 -5.05
N TYR A 88 -10.05 -3.29 -5.87
CA TYR A 88 -8.87 -2.86 -6.62
C TYR A 88 -8.48 -1.44 -6.18
N GLY A 89 -7.23 -1.25 -5.78
CA GLY A 89 -6.69 0.07 -5.40
C GLY A 89 -7.06 0.57 -4.01
N LYS A 90 -7.68 -0.25 -3.15
CA LYS A 90 -8.07 0.16 -1.80
C LYS A 90 -8.11 -1.01 -0.80
N GLY A 91 -7.61 -0.77 0.40
CA GLY A 91 -7.54 -1.74 1.50
C GLY A 91 -8.68 -1.63 2.52
N LEU A 92 -8.66 -2.52 3.50
CA LEU A 92 -9.69 -2.68 4.54
C LEU A 92 -9.08 -2.72 5.96
N PRO A 93 -8.94 -1.58 6.65
CA PRO A 93 -8.63 -1.57 8.06
C PRO A 93 -9.85 -2.03 8.87
N ILE A 94 -9.67 -3.10 9.63
CA ILE A 94 -10.68 -3.62 10.54
C ILE A 94 -10.43 -2.98 11.91
N THR A 95 -11.33 -2.07 12.28
CA THR A 95 -11.26 -1.34 13.55
C THR A 95 -12.30 -1.83 14.55
N GLY A 96 -13.34 -2.53 14.07
CA GLY A 96 -14.40 -3.10 14.89
C GLY A 96 -14.16 -4.54 15.35
N SER A 97 -15.17 -5.10 16.00
CA SER A 97 -15.25 -6.49 16.45
C SER A 97 -16.41 -7.21 15.78
N ASN A 98 -16.38 -8.55 15.76
CA ASN A 98 -17.40 -9.38 15.08
C ASN A 98 -17.49 -9.01 13.59
N VAL A 99 -16.36 -9.15 12.91
CA VAL A 99 -16.21 -8.89 11.47
C VAL A 99 -15.81 -10.20 10.79
N ILE A 100 -16.44 -10.51 9.67
CA ILE A 100 -16.09 -11.62 8.78
C ILE A 100 -15.77 -11.03 7.42
N VAL A 101 -14.56 -11.28 6.91
CA VAL A 101 -14.15 -10.96 5.53
C VAL A 101 -13.76 -12.25 4.84
N GLN A 102 -14.53 -12.67 3.84
CA GLN A 102 -14.34 -13.96 3.18
C GLN A 102 -14.45 -13.85 1.67
N ASN A 103 -13.61 -14.61 0.96
CA ASN A 103 -13.65 -14.73 -0.49
C ASN A 103 -13.55 -13.38 -1.22
N ILE A 104 -12.70 -12.48 -0.73
CA ILE A 104 -12.40 -11.20 -1.36
C ILE A 104 -10.95 -11.20 -1.86
N PHE A 105 -10.74 -10.77 -3.09
CA PHE A 105 -9.45 -10.49 -3.67
C PHE A 105 -9.18 -8.99 -3.61
N ILE A 106 -8.19 -8.58 -2.81
CA ILE A 106 -7.76 -7.18 -2.68
C ILE A 106 -6.42 -7.03 -3.40
N THR A 107 -6.32 -6.10 -4.34
CA THR A 107 -5.10 -5.96 -5.16
C THR A 107 -4.82 -4.52 -5.59
N GLN A 108 -3.61 -4.31 -6.11
CA GLN A 108 -3.19 -3.11 -6.84
C GLN A 108 -3.18 -1.83 -6.00
N LEU A 109 -2.66 -1.95 -4.78
CA LEU A 109 -2.42 -0.87 -3.85
C LEU A 109 -1.00 -0.35 -4.04
N ASN A 110 -0.77 0.50 -5.07
CA ASN A 110 0.54 1.07 -5.38
C ASN A 110 1.71 0.04 -5.31
N PRO A 111 1.66 -1.07 -6.07
CA PRO A 111 2.55 -2.22 -5.88
C PRO A 111 4.05 -1.89 -6.04
N HIS A 112 4.38 -0.79 -6.71
CA HIS A 112 5.75 -0.29 -6.90
C HIS A 112 6.28 0.51 -5.70
N LEU A 113 5.51 0.67 -4.61
CA LEU A 113 5.87 1.54 -3.49
C LEU A 113 5.69 0.89 -2.13
N ILE A 114 6.76 0.93 -1.33
CA ILE A 114 6.67 0.74 0.13
C ILE A 114 5.88 1.91 0.72
N TRP A 115 5.03 1.62 1.71
CA TRP A 115 4.04 2.54 2.29
C TRP A 115 2.96 3.04 1.32
N GLY A 116 2.82 2.38 0.16
CA GLY A 116 1.83 2.68 -0.87
C GLY A 116 0.39 2.29 -0.52
N GLY A 117 0.21 1.38 0.44
CA GLY A 117 -1.09 0.98 0.99
C GLY A 117 -1.09 -0.43 1.53
N ASP A 118 -1.89 -0.68 2.58
CA ASP A 118 -2.07 -2.00 3.17
C ASP A 118 -3.40 -2.61 2.71
N ALA A 119 -3.39 -3.88 2.30
CA ALA A 119 -4.62 -4.55 1.85
C ALA A 119 -5.60 -4.82 3.01
N ILE A 120 -5.09 -5.32 4.14
CA ILE A 120 -5.86 -5.55 5.38
C ILE A 120 -4.98 -5.08 6.53
N THR A 121 -5.52 -4.21 7.37
CA THR A 121 -4.88 -3.78 8.62
C THR A 121 -5.80 -4.14 9.77
N HIS A 122 -5.25 -4.66 10.87
CA HIS A 122 -6.07 -5.04 12.01
C HIS A 122 -5.39 -4.70 13.33
N TYR A 123 -6.19 -4.22 14.27
CA TYR A 123 -5.70 -3.73 15.56
C TYR A 123 -6.24 -4.54 16.77
N SER A 124 -6.96 -5.65 16.56
CA SER A 124 -7.51 -6.48 17.66
C SER A 124 -7.59 -7.99 17.31
N ARG A 125 -8.67 -8.74 17.63
CA ARG A 125 -8.86 -10.15 17.20
C ARG A 125 -9.89 -10.26 16.06
N CYS A 126 -9.49 -10.82 14.92
CA CYS A 126 -10.36 -11.09 13.76
C CYS A 126 -10.05 -12.46 13.18
N TRP A 127 -11.03 -13.02 12.47
CA TRP A 127 -10.93 -14.24 11.69
C TRP A 127 -11.33 -13.96 10.26
#